data_AF-A0AAU9UMU8-F1
#
_entry.id   AF-A0AAU9UMU8-F1
#
_cell.length_a   1.000
_cell.length_b   1.000
_cell.length_c   1.000
_cell.angle_alpha   90.00
_cell.angle_beta   90.00
_cell.angle_gamma   90.00
#
_symmetry.space_group_name_H-M   'P 1'
#
loop_
_entity.id
_entity.type
_entity.pdbx_description
1 polymer ?
#
loop_
_entity_poly.entity_id
_entity_poly.type
_entity_poly.pdbx_seq_one_letter_code
_entity_poly.pdbx_strand_id
1 'polypeptide(L)'
;MAQKENKNIYSECDHVKRHKPDALVTEDIAKDIGQNYRTLPTFEKGLFDYTYMKHYSLERNELLKCRWKQYKKHIEERVFAPFQFPCIRDLHFYNGCIRFLPTESIYRYPEHRMKLKPGPGVDFRGQMPIPQESLMKRGKIEKKINSETVIKKNKQRKEKKIN
;
A
#
# COMPACT_ATOMS: atom_id res chain seq x y z
N MET A 1 24.94 0.54 23.32
CA MET A 1 24.04 1.18 22.34
C MET A 1 23.01 1.97 23.13
N ALA A 2 23.17 3.29 23.21
CA ALA A 2 22.27 4.14 24.00
C ALA A 2 20.87 4.11 23.40
N GLN A 3 19.88 3.70 24.20
CA GLN A 3 18.47 3.84 23.86
C GLN A 3 18.18 5.34 23.79
N LYS A 4 18.12 5.91 22.58
CA LYS A 4 17.61 7.27 22.39
C LYS A 4 16.14 7.24 22.79
N GLU A 5 15.84 7.86 23.93
CA GLU A 5 14.45 8.17 24.30
C GLU A 5 13.78 8.87 23.11
N ASN A 6 12.71 8.27 22.58
CA ASN A 6 11.89 8.88 21.54
C ASN A 6 11.12 10.06 22.17
N LYS A 7 11.81 11.16 22.42
CA LYS A 7 11.19 12.40 22.89
C LYS A 7 10.24 12.88 21.80
N ASN A 8 8.99 13.06 22.19
CA ASN A 8 7.95 13.47 21.26
C ASN A 8 8.26 14.91 20.81
N ILE A 9 8.67 15.06 19.55
CA ILE A 9 9.15 16.32 18.94
C ILE A 9 8.10 17.44 19.08
N TYR A 10 6.82 17.06 19.23
CA TYR A 10 5.70 17.99 19.27
C TYR A 10 5.19 18.35 20.67
N SER A 11 5.90 17.95 21.72
CA SER A 11 5.48 18.16 23.12
C SER A 11 5.18 19.62 23.47
N GLU A 12 5.89 20.59 22.87
CA GLU A 12 5.62 22.01 23.15
C GLU A 12 4.26 22.48 22.61
N CYS A 13 3.62 21.77 21.67
CA CYS A 13 2.33 22.16 21.09
C CYS A 13 1.11 21.50 21.77
N ASP A 14 1.30 20.72 22.83
CA ASP A 14 0.21 19.97 23.47
C ASP A 14 -0.82 20.87 24.18
N HIS A 15 -0.44 22.12 24.49
CA HIS A 15 -1.34 23.11 25.08
C HIS A 15 -2.38 23.66 24.08
N VAL A 16 -2.13 23.56 22.76
CA VAL A 16 -3.02 24.11 21.73
C VAL A 16 -4.09 23.08 21.35
N LYS A 17 -5.35 23.36 21.70
CA LYS A 17 -6.48 22.49 21.34
C LYS A 17 -7.07 22.88 19.99
N ARG A 18 -7.69 21.91 19.31
CA ARG A 18 -8.40 22.17 18.05
C ARG A 18 -9.72 22.87 18.35
N HIS A 19 -9.91 24.05 17.77
CA HIS A 19 -11.21 24.72 17.74
C HIS A 19 -12.13 24.04 16.72
N LYS A 20 -13.44 24.12 16.95
CA LYS A 20 -14.44 23.64 15.98
C LYS A 20 -14.53 24.60 14.78
N PRO A 21 -14.94 24.13 13.60
CA PRO A 21 -15.17 25.01 12.46
C PRO A 21 -16.30 25.99 12.76
N ASP A 22 -16.14 27.22 12.25
CA ASP A 22 -17.18 28.23 12.33
C ASP A 22 -18.39 27.78 11.50
N ALA A 23 -19.59 27.81 12.11
CA ALA A 23 -20.82 27.43 11.43
C ALA A 23 -21.35 28.53 10.50
N LEU A 24 -20.84 29.77 10.64
CA LEU A 24 -21.32 30.92 9.90
C LEU A 24 -20.46 31.14 8.65
N VAL A 25 -21.07 30.99 7.48
CA VAL A 25 -20.48 31.33 6.19
C VAL A 25 -20.88 32.76 5.84
N THR A 26 -19.93 33.60 5.47
CA THR A 26 -20.20 34.96 4.99
C THR A 26 -20.92 34.95 3.66
N GLU A 27 -21.83 35.92 3.45
CA GLU A 27 -22.67 36.00 2.26
C GLU A 27 -21.86 36.10 0.96
N ASP A 28 -20.72 36.77 0.98
CA ASP A 28 -19.88 36.94 -0.21
C ASP A 28 -19.32 35.60 -0.71
N ILE A 29 -18.92 34.72 0.21
CA ILE A 29 -18.40 33.38 -0.11
C ILE A 29 -19.53 32.51 -0.68
N ALA A 30 -20.74 32.65 -0.13
CA ALA A 30 -21.91 31.96 -0.65
C ALA A 30 -22.29 32.44 -2.05
N LYS A 31 -22.16 33.73 -2.34
CA LYS A 31 -22.40 34.29 -3.68
C LYS A 31 -21.39 33.78 -4.70
N ASP A 32 -20.10 33.77 -4.36
CA ASP A 32 -19.03 33.29 -5.26
C ASP A 32 -19.18 31.79 -5.57
N ILE A 33 -19.47 30.97 -4.56
CA ILE A 33 -19.71 29.53 -4.77
C ILE A 33 -21.02 29.34 -5.55
N GLY A 34 -22.04 30.16 -5.29
CA GLY A 34 -23.35 30.08 -5.94
C GLY A 34 -23.29 30.38 -7.44
N GLN A 35 -22.39 31.26 -7.87
CA GLN A 35 -22.16 31.54 -9.30
C GLN A 35 -21.50 30.36 -10.02
N ASN A 36 -20.68 29.57 -9.33
CA ASN A 36 -19.91 28.46 -9.92
C ASN A 36 -20.70 27.16 -10.05
N TYR A 37 -21.73 26.94 -9.23
CA TYR A 37 -22.49 25.69 -9.18
C TYR A 37 -23.93 25.88 -9.65
N ARG A 38 -24.35 25.09 -10.63
CA ARG A 38 -25.70 25.17 -11.23
C ARG A 38 -26.79 24.49 -10.39
N THR A 39 -26.45 23.57 -9.49
CA THR A 39 -27.43 22.76 -8.72
C THR A 39 -27.16 22.75 -7.22
N LEU A 40 -28.24 22.80 -6.43
CA LEU A 40 -28.22 22.93 -4.97
C LEU A 40 -27.36 21.87 -4.23
N PRO A 41 -27.39 20.56 -4.57
CA PRO A 41 -26.58 19.57 -3.86
C PRO A 41 -25.06 19.78 -4.04
N THR A 42 -24.65 20.32 -5.19
CA THR A 42 -23.25 20.64 -5.44
C THR A 42 -22.82 21.92 -4.73
N PHE A 43 -23.75 22.86 -4.56
CA PHE A 43 -23.52 24.11 -3.85
C PHE A 43 -23.32 23.90 -2.35
N GLU A 44 -24.20 23.15 -1.67
CA GLU A 44 -24.07 22.86 -0.24
C GLU A 44 -22.79 22.09 0.08
N LYS A 45 -22.46 21.11 -0.78
CA LYS A 45 -21.19 20.39 -0.68
C LYS A 45 -20.00 21.34 -0.86
N GLY A 46 -20.05 22.25 -1.83
CA GLY A 46 -18.99 23.23 -2.07
C GLY A 46 -18.78 24.17 -0.88
N LEU A 47 -19.85 24.63 -0.25
CA LEU A 47 -19.80 25.43 0.98
C LEU A 47 -19.17 24.65 2.14
N PHE A 48 -19.59 23.40 2.32
CA PHE A 48 -19.02 22.52 3.33
C PHE A 48 -17.53 22.29 3.10
N ASP A 49 -17.13 21.94 1.88
CA ASP A 49 -15.73 21.71 1.53
C ASP A 49 -14.89 22.98 1.72
N TYR A 50 -15.40 24.15 1.34
CA TYR A 50 -14.73 25.44 1.51
C TYR A 50 -14.47 25.77 2.98
N THR A 51 -15.50 25.66 3.83
CA THR A 51 -15.38 25.96 5.27
C THR A 51 -14.37 25.05 5.95
N TYR A 52 -14.41 23.76 5.64
CA TYR A 52 -13.45 22.78 6.15
C TYR A 52 -12.04 23.04 5.63
N MET A 53 -11.87 23.35 4.34
CA MET A 53 -10.57 23.66 3.77
C MET A 53 -9.95 24.90 4.45
N LYS A 54 -10.75 25.95 4.69
CA LYS A 54 -10.29 27.15 5.42
C LYS A 54 -10.00 26.87 6.89
N HIS A 55 -10.81 26.06 7.57
CA HIS A 55 -10.59 25.69 8.97
C HIS A 55 -9.30 24.89 9.17
N TYR A 56 -9.03 23.93 8.29
CA TYR A 56 -7.81 23.12 8.31
C TYR A 56 -6.60 23.79 7.63
N SER A 57 -6.76 25.02 7.14
CA SER A 57 -5.65 25.78 6.57
C SER A 57 -4.62 26.18 7.63
N LEU A 58 -3.38 26.38 7.19
CA LEU A 58 -2.32 26.95 8.01
C LEU A 58 -2.63 28.38 8.49
N GLU A 59 -3.58 29.09 7.88
CA GLU A 59 -3.92 30.47 8.25
C GLU A 59 -4.72 30.54 9.56
N ARG A 60 -5.69 29.64 9.74
CA ARG A 60 -6.59 29.63 10.92
C ARG A 60 -6.18 28.61 11.98
N ASN A 61 -5.58 27.48 11.59
CA ASN A 61 -5.29 26.41 12.53
C ASN A 61 -3.98 26.64 13.30
N GLU A 62 -4.09 27.13 14.54
CA GLU A 62 -2.95 27.43 15.41
C GLU A 62 -2.13 26.19 15.78
N LEU A 63 -2.79 25.05 16.02
CA LEU A 63 -2.11 23.79 16.31
C LEU A 63 -1.26 23.36 15.12
N LEU A 64 -1.80 23.48 13.90
CA LEU A 64 -1.07 23.17 12.68
C LEU A 64 0.13 24.12 12.50
N LYS A 65 -0.05 25.42 12.74
CA LYS A 65 1.04 26.41 12.71
C LYS A 65 2.15 26.04 13.71
N CYS A 66 1.78 25.67 14.94
CA CYS A 66 2.72 25.31 15.99
C CYS A 66 3.54 24.07 15.59
N ARG A 67 2.85 23.00 15.18
CA ARG A 67 3.50 21.76 14.72
C ARG A 67 4.37 21.98 13.48
N TRP A 68 3.94 22.85 12.57
CA TRP A 68 4.72 23.20 11.38
C TRP A 68 5.99 23.98 11.70
N LYS A 69 5.93 24.91 12.68
CA LYS A 69 7.13 25.62 13.16
C LYS A 69 8.12 24.66 13.81
N GLN A 70 7.66 23.75 14.65
CA GLN A 70 8.52 22.72 15.24
C GLN A 70 9.10 21.78 14.18
N TYR A 71 8.26 21.33 13.25
CA TYR A 71 8.69 20.54 12.11
C TYR A 71 9.86 21.22 11.38
N LYS A 72 9.74 22.52 11.09
CA LYS A 72 10.80 23.31 10.44
C LYS A 72 12.08 23.38 11.26
N LYS A 73 11.99 23.56 12.59
CA LYS A 73 13.18 23.60 13.47
C LYS A 73 13.96 22.28 13.44
N HIS A 74 13.25 21.15 13.37
CA HIS A 74 13.84 19.81 13.40
C HIS A 74 13.96 19.18 12.00
N ILE A 75 13.99 19.98 10.92
CA ILE A 75 14.17 19.45 9.55
C ILE A 75 15.54 18.79 9.39
N GLU A 76 16.58 19.40 9.95
CA GLU A 76 17.98 18.97 9.79
C GLU A 76 18.29 17.69 10.57
N GLU A 77 17.59 17.45 11.67
CA GLU A 77 17.75 16.25 12.51
C GLU A 77 17.13 14.99 11.88
N ARG A 78 16.45 15.12 10.74
CA ARG A 78 15.78 14.01 10.08
C ARG A 78 16.78 13.11 9.38
N VAL A 79 16.70 11.82 9.68
CA VAL A 79 17.32 10.79 8.85
C VAL A 79 16.60 10.79 7.51
N PHE A 80 17.31 11.21 6.46
CA PHE A 80 16.82 11.08 5.09
C PHE A 80 16.63 9.59 4.80
N ALA A 81 15.37 9.15 4.77
CA ALA A 81 15.00 7.84 4.28
C ALA A 81 14.43 8.02 2.87
N PRO A 82 14.89 7.25 1.88
CA PRO A 82 14.26 7.27 0.57
C PRO A 82 12.77 6.91 0.73
N PHE A 83 11.90 7.68 0.09
CA PHE A 83 10.47 7.36 0.09
C PHE A 83 10.28 6.03 -0.64
N GLN A 84 9.97 4.98 0.10
CA GLN A 84 9.63 3.68 -0.46
C GLN A 84 8.15 3.70 -0.79
N PHE A 85 7.82 3.86 -2.07
CA PHE A 85 6.45 3.67 -2.52
C PHE A 85 6.06 2.21 -2.26
N PRO A 86 4.95 1.94 -1.54
CA PRO A 86 4.43 0.59 -1.43
C PRO A 86 4.15 0.06 -2.84
N CYS A 87 4.69 -1.10 -3.15
CA CYS A 87 4.41 -1.75 -4.43
C CYS A 87 2.93 -2.12 -4.45
N ILE A 88 2.18 -1.72 -5.49
CA ILE A 88 0.74 -2.01 -5.63
C ILE A 88 0.47 -3.53 -5.54
N ARG A 89 1.44 -4.34 -5.97
CA ARG A 89 1.40 -5.82 -5.92
C ARG A 89 1.36 -6.40 -4.50
N ASP A 90 1.79 -5.62 -3.51
CA ASP A 90 1.79 -6.00 -2.09
C ASP A 90 0.57 -5.43 -1.35
N LEU A 91 -0.38 -4.84 -2.09
CA LEU A 91 -1.64 -4.37 -1.58
C LEU A 91 -2.68 -5.49 -1.67
N HIS A 92 -3.22 -5.90 -0.52
CA HIS A 92 -4.16 -7.01 -0.38
C HIS A 92 -5.53 -6.49 0.04
N PHE A 93 -6.58 -7.04 -0.58
CA PHE A 93 -7.94 -6.82 -0.14
C PHE A 93 -8.40 -8.03 0.68
N TYR A 94 -8.62 -7.83 1.98
CA TYR A 94 -9.04 -8.88 2.90
C TYR A 94 -10.15 -8.37 3.81
N ASN A 95 -11.28 -9.08 3.81
CA ASN A 95 -12.47 -8.77 4.62
C ASN A 95 -12.92 -7.30 4.51
N GLY A 96 -13.00 -6.77 3.29
CA GLY A 96 -13.46 -5.39 3.06
C GLY A 96 -12.43 -4.31 3.38
N CYS A 97 -11.22 -4.68 3.81
CA CYS A 97 -10.16 -3.74 4.16
C CYS A 97 -8.95 -3.90 3.23
N ILE A 98 -8.39 -2.76 2.81
CA ILE A 98 -7.11 -2.70 2.09
C ILE A 98 -5.98 -2.80 3.12
N ARG A 99 -5.08 -3.76 2.96
CA ARG A 99 -3.92 -3.98 3.83
C ARG A 99 -2.66 -4.10 2.98
N PHE A 100 -1.51 -3.64 3.50
CA PHE A 100 -0.22 -3.78 2.82
C PHE A 100 0.56 -4.95 3.42
N LEU A 101 0.61 -6.09 2.73
CA LEU A 101 1.24 -7.34 3.20
C LEU A 101 2.24 -7.90 2.16
N PRO A 102 3.45 -7.32 2.05
CA PRO A 102 4.45 -7.77 1.07
C PRO A 102 4.93 -9.21 1.30
N THR A 103 4.71 -9.80 2.48
CA THR A 103 5.00 -11.22 2.76
C THR A 103 4.00 -12.18 2.11
N GLU A 104 2.80 -11.68 1.80
CA GLU A 104 1.71 -12.47 1.21
C GLU A 104 1.58 -12.25 -0.30
N SER A 105 2.46 -11.46 -0.92
CA SER A 105 2.37 -11.21 -2.37
C SER A 105 2.68 -12.47 -3.17
N ILE A 106 1.81 -12.74 -4.16
CA ILE A 106 1.89 -13.94 -5.02
C ILE A 106 3.27 -14.04 -5.70
N TYR A 107 3.86 -12.90 -6.03
CA TYR A 107 5.16 -12.76 -6.70
C TYR A 107 6.37 -13.23 -5.87
N ARG A 108 6.22 -13.39 -4.55
CA ARG A 108 7.30 -13.90 -3.67
C ARG A 108 7.36 -15.42 -3.61
N TYR A 109 6.33 -16.13 -4.07
CA TYR A 109 6.28 -17.58 -3.98
C TYR A 109 6.85 -18.20 -5.27
N PRO A 110 7.98 -18.93 -5.22
CA PRO A 110 8.60 -19.52 -6.41
C PRO A 110 7.83 -20.72 -6.96
N GLU A 111 7.00 -21.36 -6.11
CA GLU A 111 6.19 -22.52 -6.48
C GLU A 111 4.71 -22.15 -6.52
N HIS A 112 4.21 -21.83 -7.72
CA HIS A 112 2.77 -21.84 -8.00
C HIS A 112 2.31 -23.29 -8.24
N ARG A 113 2.46 -24.16 -7.25
CA ARG A 113 1.74 -25.43 -7.26
C ARG A 113 0.27 -25.08 -7.08
N MET A 114 -0.41 -24.89 -8.22
CA MET A 114 -1.83 -24.61 -8.35
C MET A 114 -2.61 -25.72 -7.65
N LYS A 115 -2.73 -25.63 -6.32
CA LYS A 115 -3.68 -26.41 -5.55
C LYS A 115 -5.04 -25.73 -5.76
N LEU A 116 -5.52 -25.81 -7.00
CA LEU A 116 -6.85 -25.35 -7.39
C LEU A 116 -7.81 -26.05 -6.46
N LYS A 117 -8.39 -25.31 -5.52
CA LYS A 117 -9.60 -25.77 -4.85
C LYS A 117 -10.74 -25.64 -5.86
N PRO A 118 -11.72 -26.56 -5.86
CA PRO A 118 -12.92 -26.39 -6.68
C PRO A 118 -13.62 -25.09 -6.26
N GLY A 119 -13.58 -24.08 -7.12
CA GLY A 119 -14.14 -22.75 -6.87
C GLY A 119 -13.78 -21.80 -8.02
N PRO A 120 -14.62 -20.80 -8.32
CA PRO A 120 -14.40 -19.89 -9.43
C PRO A 120 -13.21 -18.96 -9.15
N GLY A 121 -12.07 -19.22 -9.81
CA GLY A 121 -11.02 -18.23 -10.12
C GLY A 121 -10.22 -17.61 -8.98
N VAL A 122 -10.36 -18.08 -7.74
CA VAL A 122 -9.68 -17.49 -6.58
C VAL A 122 -9.00 -18.59 -5.77
N ASP A 123 -7.66 -18.61 -5.81
CA ASP A 123 -6.88 -19.39 -4.85
C ASP A 123 -7.07 -18.78 -3.45
N PHE A 124 -6.72 -19.50 -2.37
CA PHE A 124 -6.74 -18.94 -0.99
C PHE A 124 -6.02 -17.59 -0.87
N ARG A 125 -5.13 -17.27 -1.81
CA ARG A 125 -4.27 -16.09 -1.84
C ARG A 125 -4.72 -15.01 -2.83
N GLY A 126 -5.89 -15.17 -3.47
CA GLY A 126 -6.47 -14.17 -4.38
C GLY A 126 -6.54 -14.61 -5.84
N GLN A 127 -6.76 -13.63 -6.72
CA GLN A 127 -6.82 -13.85 -8.16
C GLN A 127 -5.42 -14.14 -8.70
N MET A 128 -5.18 -15.38 -9.12
CA MET A 128 -3.99 -15.67 -9.92
C MET A 128 -4.16 -15.04 -11.31
N PRO A 129 -3.13 -14.41 -11.87
CA PRO A 129 -3.16 -14.02 -13.28
C PRO A 129 -3.37 -15.31 -14.09
N ILE A 130 -4.40 -15.30 -14.94
CA ILE A 130 -4.71 -16.42 -15.83
C ILE A 130 -3.44 -16.69 -16.64
N PRO A 131 -2.86 -17.90 -16.57
CA PRO A 131 -1.72 -18.25 -17.39
C PRO A 131 -2.06 -17.92 -18.84
N GLN A 132 -1.23 -17.11 -19.50
CA GLN A 132 -1.39 -16.85 -20.92
C GLN A 132 -1.26 -18.19 -21.63
N GLU A 133 -2.39 -18.78 -22.02
CA GLU A 133 -2.42 -20.10 -22.66
C GLU A 133 -1.53 -20.16 -23.91
N SER A 134 -1.28 -19.00 -24.54
CA SER A 134 -0.37 -18.83 -25.67
C SER A 134 1.10 -19.12 -25.36
N LEU A 135 1.55 -18.97 -24.10
CA LEU A 135 2.92 -19.29 -23.67
C LEU A 135 3.05 -20.74 -23.15
N MET A 136 1.93 -21.41 -22.89
CA MET A 136 1.92 -22.80 -22.48
C MET A 136 2.06 -23.71 -23.70
N LYS A 137 3.27 -24.22 -23.95
CA LYS A 137 3.49 -25.21 -25.02
C LYS A 137 2.64 -26.47 -24.73
N ARG A 138 1.53 -26.65 -25.46
CA ARG A 138 0.80 -27.91 -25.52
C ARG A 138 1.65 -28.91 -26.30
N GLY A 139 2.37 -29.79 -25.61
CA GLY A 139 3.21 -30.82 -26.22
C GLY A 139 4.04 -31.59 -25.21
N LYS A 140 4.43 -32.84 -25.55
CA LYS A 140 5.30 -33.65 -24.70
C LYS A 140 6.62 -32.91 -24.48
N ILE A 141 6.87 -32.51 -23.23
CA ILE A 141 8.19 -32.07 -22.81
C ILE A 141 9.09 -33.30 -22.93
N GLU A 142 9.87 -33.39 -24.00
CA GLU A 142 11.01 -34.28 -24.03
C GLU A 142 11.95 -33.82 -22.93
N LYS A 143 11.89 -34.49 -21.78
CA LYS A 143 12.83 -34.28 -20.70
C LYS A 143 14.21 -34.51 -21.30
N LYS A 144 15.01 -33.45 -21.45
CA LYS A 144 16.44 -33.61 -21.66
C LYS A 144 16.95 -34.43 -20.49
N ILE A 145 17.22 -35.70 -20.76
CA ILE A 145 17.75 -36.60 -19.75
C ILE A 145 19.15 -36.06 -19.43
N ASN A 146 19.32 -35.49 -18.23
CA ASN A 146 20.64 -35.11 -17.75
C ASN A 146 21.52 -36.37 -17.75
N SER A 147 22.49 -36.42 -18.66
CA SER A 147 23.41 -37.54 -18.85
C SER A 147 24.05 -38.01 -17.54
N GLU A 148 24.34 -37.08 -16.64
CA GLU A 148 24.88 -37.35 -15.30
C GLU A 148 23.98 -38.25 -14.43
N THR A 149 22.65 -38.06 -14.49
CA THR A 149 21.72 -38.90 -13.72
C THR A 149 21.59 -40.31 -14.27
N VAL A 150 21.77 -40.50 -15.58
CA VAL A 150 21.78 -41.84 -16.20
C VAL A 150 23.07 -42.58 -15.89
N ILE A 151 24.21 -41.89 -15.92
CA ILE A 151 25.52 -42.45 -15.57
C ILE A 151 25.51 -42.94 -14.11
N LYS A 152 24.96 -42.16 -13.17
CA LYS A 152 24.84 -42.57 -11.75
C LYS A 152 23.94 -43.80 -11.55
N LYS A 153 22.80 -43.88 -12.26
CA LYS A 153 21.91 -45.06 -12.21
C LYS A 153 22.56 -46.31 -12.79
N ASN A 154 23.34 -46.18 -13.86
CA ASN A 154 24.06 -47.30 -14.46
C ASN A 154 25.21 -47.81 -13.57
N LYS A 155 25.89 -46.91 -12.84
CA LYS A 155 26.94 -47.28 -11.88
C LYS A 155 26.39 -48.09 -10.70
N GLN A 156 25.28 -47.63 -10.10
CA GLN A 156 24.60 -48.36 -9.02
C GLN A 156 24.03 -49.72 -9.46
N ARG A 157 23.61 -49.86 -10.72
CA ARG A 157 23.16 -51.16 -11.27
C ARG A 157 24.31 -52.14 -11.53
N LYS A 158 25.52 -51.66 -11.82
CA LYS A 158 26.72 -52.50 -11.96
C LYS A 158 27.20 -53.00 -10.60
N GLU A 159 27.20 -52.14 -9.58
CA GLU A 159 27.59 -52.52 -8.21
C GLU A 159 26.65 -53.57 -7.60
N LYS A 160 25.35 -53.54 -7.93
CA LYS A 160 24.37 -54.56 -7.51
C LYS A 160 24.43 -55.90 -8.26
N LYS A 161 25.25 -56.02 -9.31
CA LYS A 161 25.45 -57.28 -10.06
C LYS A 161 26.76 -58.00 -9.70
N ILE A 162 27.61 -57.36 -8.88
CA ILE A 162 28.92 -57.88 -8.48
C ILE A 162 28.88 -58.46 -7.05
N ASN A 163 27.77 -58.23 -6.32
CA ASN A 163 27.37 -59.00 -5.14
C ASN A 163 26.24 -59.96 -5.51
#